data_AF-A0A1G9UP91-F1
#
_entry.id   AF-A0A1G9UP91-F1
#
_cell.length_a   1.000
_cell.length_b   1.000
_cell.length_c   1.000
_cell.angle_alpha   90.00
_cell.angle_beta   90.00
_cell.angle_gamma   90.00
#
_symmetry.space_group_name_H-M   'P 1'
#
loop_
_entity.id
_entity.type
_entity.pdbx_description
1 polymer ?
#
loop_
_entity_poly.entity_id
_entity_poly.type
_entity_poly.pdbx_seq_one_letter_code
_entity_poly.pdbx_strand_id
1 'polypeptide(L)'
;MKTVNLINRMASLTMVLALTTAVFTGCSKNKEEGPVGSTDKGMVKMTVTTSGEFDKNKGADINVTVSSHDSRANYQKWKVNGVETGAEMNHTYLSDAFNGGKTLILESPETYLGASVNVSAATSDIGYTLKYKLEEKGKVVEEATVLVSKDKPVRKNWVFSNYGK
;
A
#
# COMPACT_ATOMS: atom_id res chain seq x y z
N MET A 1 62.37 10.00 2.85
CA MET A 1 63.22 9.86 4.05
C MET A 1 62.36 9.21 5.13
N LYS A 2 62.76 8.02 5.61
CA LYS A 2 62.05 7.19 6.58
C LYS A 2 62.19 7.78 7.98
N THR A 3 61.15 7.66 8.81
CA THR A 3 61.31 7.44 10.26
C THR A 3 60.16 6.60 10.78
N VAL A 4 60.47 5.32 10.97
CA VAL A 4 59.75 4.35 11.79
C VAL A 4 60.19 4.61 13.23
N ASN A 5 59.25 4.72 14.17
CA ASN A 5 59.56 4.61 15.59
C ASN A 5 59.05 3.26 16.10
N LEU A 6 59.99 2.48 16.60
CA LEU A 6 59.84 1.13 17.14
C LEU A 6 60.36 1.15 18.59
N ILE A 7 59.76 0.29 19.44
CA ILE A 7 60.35 -0.33 20.65
C ILE A 7 60.26 0.55 21.93
N ASN A 8 59.81 0.12 23.13
CA ASN A 8 60.10 -1.07 23.95
C ASN A 8 58.98 -1.20 25.03
N ARG A 9 58.31 -2.35 25.24
CA ARG A 9 58.62 -3.53 26.09
C ARG A 9 58.18 -3.46 27.57
N MET A 10 57.59 -4.60 27.98
CA MET A 10 57.51 -5.20 29.32
C MET A 10 56.64 -4.47 30.34
N ALA A 11 55.92 -5.11 31.26
CA ALA A 11 55.45 -6.48 31.47
C ALA A 11 54.54 -6.32 32.71
N SER A 12 53.36 -6.94 32.75
CA SER A 12 52.89 -7.45 34.03
C SER A 12 51.84 -8.53 33.83
N LEU A 13 52.17 -9.67 34.41
CA LEU A 13 51.42 -10.90 34.48
C LEU A 13 50.41 -10.74 35.63
N THR A 14 49.11 -10.81 35.36
CA THR A 14 48.13 -11.12 36.41
C THR A 14 47.16 -12.18 35.90
N MET A 15 47.46 -13.41 36.28
CA MET A 15 46.61 -14.57 36.17
C MET A 15 45.62 -14.53 37.35
N VAL A 16 44.31 -14.48 37.07
CA VAL A 16 43.30 -14.93 38.02
C VAL A 16 42.36 -15.89 37.29
N LEU A 17 42.37 -17.10 37.83
CA LEU A 17 41.58 -18.27 37.48
C LEU A 17 40.16 -18.07 38.02
N ALA A 18 39.13 -18.26 37.19
CA ALA A 18 37.79 -18.58 37.68
C ALA A 18 37.10 -19.56 36.72
N LEU A 19 36.88 -20.75 37.26
CA LEU A 19 36.27 -21.92 36.67
C LEU A 19 34.74 -21.77 36.58
N THR A 20 34.15 -22.40 35.55
CA THR A 20 32.79 -22.99 35.48
C THR A 20 31.62 -21.99 35.42
N THR A 21 30.54 -22.20 34.66
CA THR A 21 29.87 -23.40 34.16
C THR A 21 29.24 -23.12 32.79
N ALA A 22 29.34 -24.09 31.86
CA ALA A 22 28.42 -24.14 30.73
C ALA A 22 27.08 -24.68 31.24
N VAL A 23 26.03 -23.85 31.20
CA VAL A 23 24.64 -24.33 31.28
C VAL A 23 24.05 -24.17 29.89
N PHE A 24 23.91 -25.28 29.19
CA PHE A 24 23.03 -25.38 28.04
C PHE A 24 21.60 -25.16 28.53
N THR A 25 21.07 -23.94 28.33
CA THR A 25 19.62 -23.72 28.24
C THR A 25 19.25 -23.66 26.77
N GLY A 26 19.27 -24.85 26.15
CA GLY A 26 18.50 -25.08 24.93
C GLY A 26 17.01 -25.01 25.23
N CYS A 27 16.27 -24.36 24.33
CA CYS A 27 14.81 -24.21 24.30
C CYS A 27 14.19 -23.40 25.45
N SER A 28 14.05 -22.09 25.25
CA SER A 28 12.77 -21.41 25.51
C SER A 28 12.79 -19.98 24.95
N LYS A 29 12.36 -19.88 23.70
CA LYS A 29 11.21 -19.06 23.32
C LYS A 29 11.05 -19.25 21.84
N ASN A 30 9.99 -19.98 21.49
CA ASN A 30 9.27 -19.72 20.27
C ASN A 30 9.29 -18.21 20.09
N LYS A 31 9.85 -17.71 18.98
CA LYS A 31 9.38 -16.44 18.48
C LYS A 31 7.90 -16.70 18.27
N GLU A 32 7.09 -16.31 19.24
CA GLU A 32 5.69 -16.11 18.99
C GLU A 32 5.71 -15.16 17.80
N GLU A 33 5.39 -15.70 16.63
CA GLU A 33 4.83 -14.93 15.56
C GLU A 33 3.59 -14.29 16.17
N GLY A 34 3.80 -13.15 16.83
CA GLY A 34 2.72 -12.31 17.29
C GLY A 34 1.81 -12.11 16.09
N PRO A 35 0.47 -12.09 16.29
CA PRO A 35 -0.47 -12.03 15.19
C PRO A 35 -0.02 -10.94 14.23
N VAL A 36 0.19 -11.30 12.96
CA VAL A 36 0.71 -10.43 11.90
C VAL A 36 -0.09 -9.12 11.93
N GLY A 37 0.48 -8.13 12.61
CA GLY A 37 -0.28 -6.99 13.09
C GLY A 37 -0.50 -5.98 11.97
N SER A 38 -1.65 -5.32 11.99
CA SER A 38 -1.94 -4.09 11.26
C SER A 38 -0.97 -2.98 11.73
N THR A 39 0.29 -3.08 11.29
CA THR A 39 1.33 -2.07 11.52
C THR A 39 1.08 -0.91 10.58
N ASP A 40 1.41 0.31 11.01
CA ASP A 40 1.31 1.50 10.15
C ASP A 40 2.07 1.23 8.83
N LYS A 41 1.30 1.15 7.74
CA LYS A 41 1.79 0.94 6.37
C LYS A 41 1.73 2.25 5.60
N GLY A 42 1.37 3.36 6.22
CA GLY A 42 0.99 4.56 5.51
C GLY A 42 -0.24 4.34 4.64
N MET A 43 -0.84 5.46 4.27
CA MET A 43 -2.06 5.50 3.48
C MET A 43 -1.81 5.10 2.02
N VAL A 44 -2.74 4.32 1.47
CA VAL A 44 -2.97 4.20 0.02
C VAL A 44 -3.93 5.30 -0.39
N LYS A 45 -3.57 6.06 -1.42
CA LYS A 45 -4.39 7.14 -1.96
C LYS A 45 -4.57 6.96 -3.47
N MET A 46 -5.81 6.89 -3.91
CA MET A 46 -6.19 6.81 -5.31
C MET A 46 -6.94 8.08 -5.71
N THR A 47 -6.44 8.79 -6.71
CA THR A 47 -7.13 9.93 -7.34
C THR A 47 -7.56 9.52 -8.73
N VAL A 48 -8.85 9.64 -9.06
CA VAL A 48 -9.40 9.29 -10.37
C VAL A 48 -10.23 10.44 -10.91
N THR A 49 -10.00 10.81 -12.18
CA THR A 49 -10.67 11.90 -12.88
C THR A 49 -11.00 11.49 -14.31
N THR A 50 -12.15 11.87 -14.85
CA THR A 50 -12.49 11.66 -16.27
C THR A 50 -12.46 12.97 -17.07
N SER A 51 -12.40 12.92 -18.40
CA SER A 51 -12.56 14.10 -19.25
C SER A 51 -14.04 14.40 -19.47
N GLY A 52 -14.59 15.33 -18.69
CA GLY A 52 -15.91 15.89 -18.93
C GLY A 52 -17.05 14.87 -18.89
N GLU A 53 -18.13 15.19 -19.60
CA GLU A 53 -19.30 14.32 -19.71
C GLU A 53 -19.03 13.15 -20.65
N PHE A 54 -19.52 11.97 -20.26
CA PHE A 54 -19.56 10.78 -21.10
C PHE A 54 -20.96 10.14 -21.07
N ASP A 55 -21.35 9.52 -22.18
CA ASP A 55 -22.70 9.00 -22.36
C ASP A 55 -22.83 7.56 -21.86
N LYS A 56 -23.34 7.41 -20.64
CA LYS A 56 -23.60 6.11 -20.01
C LYS A 56 -24.61 5.26 -20.79
N ASN A 57 -25.56 5.89 -21.48
CA ASN A 57 -26.57 5.18 -22.26
C ASN A 57 -25.99 4.58 -23.54
N LYS A 58 -24.80 5.04 -23.95
CA LYS A 58 -24.02 4.50 -25.08
C LYS A 58 -22.85 3.64 -24.62
N GLY A 59 -22.94 3.11 -23.41
CA GLY A 59 -22.04 2.10 -22.86
C GLY A 59 -20.72 2.63 -22.30
N ALA A 60 -20.57 3.95 -22.13
CA ALA A 60 -19.46 4.49 -21.35
C ALA A 60 -19.66 4.18 -19.87
N ASP A 61 -18.72 3.44 -19.29
CA ASP A 61 -18.79 3.03 -17.90
C ASP A 61 -17.42 3.09 -17.21
N ILE A 62 -17.44 3.49 -15.94
CA ILE A 62 -16.30 3.45 -15.03
C ILE A 62 -16.75 2.90 -13.68
N ASN A 63 -15.95 1.99 -13.13
CA ASN A 63 -16.10 1.44 -11.80
C ASN A 63 -14.75 1.49 -11.08
N VAL A 64 -14.74 2.16 -9.93
CA VAL A 64 -13.62 2.16 -8.99
C VAL A 64 -14.07 1.48 -7.71
N THR A 65 -13.37 0.42 -7.31
CA THR A 65 -13.63 -0.29 -6.06
C THR A 65 -12.40 -0.24 -5.18
N VAL A 66 -12.58 0.06 -3.89
CA VAL A 66 -11.53 -0.01 -2.88
C VAL A 66 -11.97 -0.87 -1.71
N SER A 67 -11.00 -1.53 -1.08
CA SER A 67 -11.25 -2.41 0.06
C SER A 67 -10.03 -2.41 0.97
N SER A 68 -10.25 -2.57 2.27
CA SER A 68 -9.19 -2.88 3.22
C SER A 68 -9.73 -3.62 4.44
N HIS A 69 -8.87 -4.45 5.04
CA HIS A 69 -9.17 -5.09 6.31
C HIS A 69 -7.98 -5.07 7.27
N ASP A 70 -8.26 -5.12 8.56
CA ASP A 70 -7.24 -5.23 9.60
C ASP A 70 -6.75 -6.68 9.78
N SER A 71 -5.87 -6.90 10.76
CA SER A 71 -5.31 -8.23 11.08
C SER A 71 -6.32 -9.21 11.68
N ARG A 72 -7.52 -8.75 12.01
CA ARG A 72 -8.65 -9.57 12.51
C ARG A 72 -9.73 -9.75 11.43
N ALA A 73 -9.42 -9.39 10.18
CA ALA A 73 -10.34 -9.40 9.04
C ALA A 73 -11.57 -8.50 9.23
N ASN A 74 -11.49 -7.47 10.08
CA ASN A 74 -12.52 -6.44 10.12
C ASN A 74 -12.34 -5.50 8.93
N TYR A 75 -13.41 -5.25 8.18
CA TYR A 75 -13.40 -4.23 7.15
C TYR A 75 -13.18 -2.85 7.75
N GLN A 76 -12.49 -2.00 7.01
CA GLN A 76 -12.10 -0.68 7.48
C GLN A 76 -12.73 0.42 6.64
N LYS A 77 -12.90 1.58 7.27
CA LYS A 77 -13.48 2.75 6.63
C LYS A 77 -12.45 3.44 5.75
N TRP A 78 -12.90 3.96 4.62
CA TRP A 78 -12.10 4.81 3.74
C TRP A 78 -12.51 6.27 3.90
N LYS A 79 -11.67 7.18 3.44
CA LYS A 79 -12.06 8.58 3.21
C LYS A 79 -12.26 8.79 1.72
N VAL A 80 -13.38 9.42 1.36
CA VAL A 80 -13.75 9.75 -0.01
C VAL A 80 -13.92 11.26 -0.07
N ASN A 81 -13.05 11.93 -0.82
CA ASN A 81 -13.00 13.39 -0.86
C ASN A 81 -12.95 14.00 0.56
N GLY A 82 -12.22 13.36 1.48
CA GLY A 82 -12.08 13.77 2.88
C GLY A 82 -13.20 13.33 3.83
N VAL A 83 -14.28 12.72 3.34
CA VAL A 83 -15.41 12.25 4.16
C VAL A 83 -15.27 10.76 4.45
N GLU A 84 -15.38 10.37 5.73
CA GLU A 84 -15.29 8.98 6.15
C GLU A 84 -16.52 8.15 5.72
N THR A 85 -16.29 6.94 5.23
CA THR A 85 -17.33 5.98 4.84
C THR A 85 -17.77 5.07 6.00
N GLY A 86 -18.76 4.21 5.75
CA GLY A 86 -18.98 3.02 6.57
C GLY A 86 -17.81 2.03 6.49
N ALA A 87 -17.79 1.03 7.36
CA ALA A 87 -16.85 -0.08 7.29
C ALA A 87 -17.48 -1.21 6.46
N GLU A 88 -17.03 -1.39 5.23
CA GLU A 88 -17.64 -2.31 4.26
C GLU A 88 -16.57 -3.14 3.56
N MET A 89 -16.95 -4.33 3.08
CA MET A 89 -16.04 -5.18 2.32
C MET A 89 -15.48 -4.46 1.09
N ASN A 90 -16.34 -3.75 0.36
CA ASN A 90 -15.98 -3.02 -0.85
C ASN A 90 -16.70 -1.68 -0.86
N HIS A 91 -15.97 -0.59 -1.09
CA HIS A 91 -16.54 0.69 -1.46
C HIS A 91 -16.47 0.85 -2.97
N THR A 92 -17.63 0.90 -3.62
CA THR A 92 -17.75 0.90 -5.09
C THR A 92 -18.31 2.23 -5.57
N TYR A 93 -17.61 2.86 -6.52
CA TYR A 93 -18.00 4.10 -7.15
C TYR A 93 -18.19 3.86 -8.64
N LEU A 94 -19.40 4.12 -9.11
CA LEU A 94 -19.79 3.91 -10.50
C LEU A 94 -19.76 5.24 -11.27
N SER A 95 -20.06 5.16 -12.56
CA SER A 95 -20.07 6.25 -13.54
C SER A 95 -20.57 7.61 -13.04
N ASP A 96 -21.65 7.67 -12.24
CA ASP A 96 -22.20 8.95 -11.74
C ASP A 96 -21.26 9.74 -10.81
N ALA A 97 -20.35 9.06 -10.14
CA ALA A 97 -19.34 9.69 -9.30
C ALA A 97 -18.28 10.45 -10.11
N PHE A 98 -18.11 10.09 -11.40
CA PHE A 98 -17.05 10.61 -12.27
C PHE A 98 -17.59 11.46 -13.42
N ASN A 99 -18.83 11.24 -13.86
CA ASN A 99 -19.38 11.94 -15.02
C ASN A 99 -19.39 13.47 -14.85
N GLY A 100 -19.10 14.19 -15.93
CA GLY A 100 -18.94 15.65 -15.92
C GLY A 100 -17.55 16.13 -15.52
N GLY A 101 -16.53 15.27 -15.66
CA GLY A 101 -15.15 15.61 -15.35
C GLY A 101 -14.84 15.67 -13.85
N LYS A 102 -15.63 14.96 -13.05
CA LYS A 102 -15.45 14.93 -11.59
C LYS A 102 -14.19 14.16 -11.22
N THR A 103 -13.65 14.54 -10.08
CA THR A 103 -12.52 13.86 -9.45
C THR A 103 -12.97 13.23 -8.15
N LEU A 104 -12.51 12.01 -7.91
CA LEU A 104 -12.73 11.30 -6.68
C LEU A 104 -11.39 10.89 -6.08
N ILE A 105 -11.19 11.21 -4.81
CA ILE A 105 -10.00 10.92 -4.02
C ILE A 105 -10.39 9.89 -2.97
N LEU A 106 -9.74 8.74 -2.99
CA LEU A 106 -9.96 7.59 -2.11
C LEU A 106 -8.73 7.38 -1.26
N GLU A 107 -8.91 7.39 0.06
CA GLU A 107 -7.83 7.32 1.03
C GLU A 107 -8.10 6.18 2.01
N SER A 108 -7.19 5.21 2.07
CA SER A 108 -7.26 4.12 3.03
C SER A 108 -6.94 4.60 4.45
N PRO A 109 -7.23 3.81 5.49
CA PRO A 109 -6.54 3.96 6.77
C PRO A 109 -5.02 3.81 6.60
N GLU A 110 -4.26 4.37 7.53
CA GLU A 110 -2.80 4.18 7.61
C GLU A 110 -2.42 2.75 8.06
N THR A 111 -3.34 2.07 8.73
CA THR A 111 -3.14 0.71 9.27
C THR A 111 -4.09 -0.26 8.56
N TYR A 112 -3.54 -1.26 7.86
CA TYR A 112 -4.28 -2.37 7.26
C TYR A 112 -3.40 -3.62 7.19
N LEU A 113 -4.02 -4.81 7.19
CA LEU A 113 -3.32 -6.06 6.84
C LEU A 113 -3.30 -6.24 5.32
N GLY A 114 -4.41 -5.92 4.67
CA GLY A 114 -4.57 -5.93 3.22
C GLY A 114 -5.42 -4.74 2.76
N ALA A 115 -5.04 -4.15 1.63
CA ALA A 115 -5.82 -3.15 0.92
C ALA A 115 -5.78 -3.42 -0.58
N SER A 116 -6.82 -3.02 -1.30
CA SER A 116 -6.87 -3.12 -2.74
C SER A 116 -7.55 -1.92 -3.38
N VAL A 117 -7.13 -1.65 -4.62
CA VAL A 117 -7.74 -0.66 -5.48
C VAL A 117 -7.96 -1.31 -6.84
N ASN A 118 -9.20 -1.28 -7.31
CA ASN A 118 -9.58 -1.73 -8.64
C ASN A 118 -10.13 -0.54 -9.42
N VAL A 119 -9.64 -0.35 -10.64
CA VAL A 119 -10.17 0.64 -11.58
C VAL A 119 -10.48 -0.07 -12.89
N SER A 120 -11.73 0.01 -13.31
CA SER A 120 -12.18 -0.47 -14.61
C SER A 120 -12.93 0.63 -15.35
N ALA A 121 -12.66 0.75 -16.65
CA ALA A 121 -13.28 1.76 -17.49
C ALA A 121 -13.39 1.24 -18.93
N ALA A 122 -14.54 1.43 -19.55
CA ALA A 122 -14.82 1.00 -20.92
C ALA A 122 -15.83 1.95 -21.59
N THR A 123 -15.94 1.85 -22.91
CA THR A 123 -17.00 2.49 -23.71
C THR A 123 -17.32 1.61 -24.92
N SER A 124 -18.54 1.65 -25.43
CA SER A 124 -18.91 1.03 -26.71
C SER A 124 -19.03 2.02 -27.87
N ASP A 125 -18.92 3.32 -27.60
CA ASP A 125 -19.10 4.40 -28.58
C ASP A 125 -17.94 5.41 -28.50
N ILE A 126 -18.23 6.67 -28.17
CA ILE A 126 -17.23 7.74 -28.07
C ILE A 126 -16.34 7.49 -26.86
N GLY A 127 -15.03 7.57 -27.09
CA GLY A 127 -14.03 7.43 -26.05
C GLY A 127 -13.98 8.63 -25.12
N TYR A 128 -13.49 8.41 -23.90
CA TYR A 128 -13.26 9.46 -22.91
C TYR A 128 -11.88 9.26 -22.27
N THR A 129 -11.29 10.33 -21.77
CA THR A 129 -10.02 10.26 -21.06
C THR A 129 -10.26 9.89 -19.62
N LEU A 130 -9.45 8.96 -19.11
CA LEU A 130 -9.33 8.63 -17.70
C LEU A 130 -7.95 9.06 -17.22
N LYS A 131 -7.89 9.81 -16.13
CA LYS A 131 -6.68 10.10 -15.39
C LYS A 131 -6.75 9.39 -14.05
N TYR A 132 -5.68 8.72 -13.67
CA TYR A 132 -5.56 8.16 -12.34
C TYR A 132 -4.16 8.34 -11.78
N LYS A 133 -4.08 8.49 -10.47
CA LYS A 133 -2.84 8.55 -9.70
C LYS A 133 -3.00 7.73 -8.44
N LEU A 134 -2.11 6.76 -8.28
CA LEU A 134 -2.02 5.90 -7.12
C LEU A 134 -0.77 6.27 -6.32
N GLU A 135 -0.96 6.50 -5.03
CA GLU A 135 0.08 6.83 -4.07
C GLU A 135 0.06 5.80 -2.92
N GLU A 136 1.23 5.38 -2.47
CA GLU A 136 1.42 4.58 -1.25
C GLU A 136 2.46 5.29 -0.39
N LYS A 137 2.16 5.53 0.90
CA LYS A 137 3.06 6.24 1.84
C LYS A 137 3.48 7.62 1.31
N GLY A 138 2.57 8.31 0.64
CA GLY A 138 2.80 9.63 0.04
C GLY A 138 3.73 9.64 -1.18
N LYS A 139 4.09 8.47 -1.73
CA LYS A 139 4.88 8.37 -2.97
C LYS A 139 3.99 7.90 -4.11
N VAL A 140 4.14 8.51 -5.29
CA VAL A 140 3.45 8.07 -6.50
C VAL A 140 3.99 6.70 -6.91
N VAL A 141 3.10 5.71 -6.92
CA VAL A 141 3.37 4.33 -7.39
C VAL A 141 3.05 4.22 -8.88
N GLU A 142 1.95 4.84 -9.31
CA GLU A 142 1.54 4.84 -10.71
C GLU A 142 0.72 6.10 -11.01
N GLU A 143 0.94 6.68 -12.18
CA GLU A 143 0.16 7.80 -12.68
C GLU A 143 0.00 7.66 -14.18
N ALA A 144 -1.21 7.83 -14.70
CA ALA A 144 -1.46 7.80 -16.13
C ALA A 144 -2.63 8.68 -16.56
N THR A 145 -2.55 9.14 -17.80
CA THR A 145 -3.66 9.71 -18.56
C THR A 145 -3.87 8.80 -19.77
N VAL A 146 -5.03 8.17 -19.86
CA VAL A 146 -5.34 7.18 -20.90
C VAL A 146 -6.65 7.53 -21.60
N LEU A 147 -6.67 7.36 -22.93
CA LEU A 147 -7.92 7.39 -23.69
C LEU A 147 -8.60 6.02 -23.57
N VAL A 148 -9.76 6.00 -22.91
CA VAL A 148 -10.66 4.84 -22.88
C VAL A 148 -11.42 4.83 -24.20
N SER A 149 -11.28 3.73 -24.96
CA SER A 149 -12.04 3.50 -26.18
C SER A 149 -12.48 2.04 -26.24
N LYS A 150 -13.36 1.71 -27.20
CA LYS A 150 -13.87 0.35 -27.40
C LYS A 150 -12.76 -0.71 -27.47
N ASP A 151 -11.67 -0.39 -28.15
CA ASP A 151 -10.53 -1.32 -28.33
C ASP A 151 -9.48 -1.22 -27.22
N LYS A 152 -9.63 -0.25 -26.32
CA LYS A 152 -8.68 0.04 -25.24
C LYS A 152 -9.42 0.28 -23.91
N PRO A 153 -10.12 -0.73 -23.38
CA PRO A 153 -10.66 -0.66 -22.03
C PRO A 153 -9.50 -0.61 -21.02
N VAL A 154 -9.73 0.02 -19.88
CA VAL A 154 -8.80 0.05 -18.76
C VAL A 154 -9.25 -0.96 -17.71
N ARG A 155 -8.31 -1.79 -17.26
CA ARG A 155 -8.49 -2.67 -16.10
C ARG A 155 -7.20 -2.64 -15.29
N LYS A 156 -7.30 -2.16 -14.06
CA LYS A 156 -6.18 -2.06 -13.13
C LYS A 156 -6.58 -2.63 -11.80
N ASN A 157 -5.65 -3.36 -11.20
CA ASN A 157 -5.84 -3.98 -9.91
C ASN A 157 -4.52 -3.88 -9.14
N TRP A 158 -4.54 -3.15 -8.04
CA TRP A 158 -3.42 -3.04 -7.13
C TRP A 158 -3.82 -3.68 -5.80
N VAL A 159 -2.92 -4.51 -5.28
CA VAL A 159 -3.09 -5.20 -4.00
C VAL A 159 -1.89 -4.88 -3.14
N PHE A 160 -2.17 -4.42 -1.92
CA PHE A 160 -1.21 -4.08 -0.89
C PHE A 160 -1.44 -5.07 0.24
N SER A 161 -0.45 -5.87 0.59
CA SER A 161 -0.59 -6.87 1.64
C SER A 161 0.66 -6.99 2.49
N ASN A 162 0.46 -7.52 3.69
CA ASN A 162 1.51 -7.81 4.65
C ASN A 162 1.42 -9.25 5.17
N TYR A 163 1.10 -10.21 4.31
CA TYR A 163 1.44 -11.60 4.60
C TYR A 163 2.97 -11.68 4.57
N GLY A 164 3.59 -11.90 5.73
CA GLY A 164 5.02 -11.66 5.99
C GLY A 164 5.95 -12.02 4.84
N LYS A 165 6.87 -11.11 4.53
CA LYS A 165 8.16 -11.47 3.96
C LYS A 165 9.11 -11.87 5.08
#